data_AF-A0A933RAV0-F1
#
_entry.id   AF-A0A933RAV0-F1
#
_cell.length_a   1.000
_cell.length_b   1.000
_cell.length_c   1.000
_cell.angle_alpha   90.00
_cell.angle_beta   90.00
_cell.angle_gamma   90.00
#
_symmetry.space_group_name_H-M   'P 1'
#
loop_
_entity.id
_entity.type
_entity.pdbx_description
1 polymer ?
#
loop_
_entity_poly.entity_id
_entity_poly.type
_entity_poly.pdbx_seq_one_letter_code
_entity_poly.pdbx_strand_id
1 'polypeptide(L)' 'MTDLLIRNARLLATVDPQRRELPGGWVAITGGFVEAVGTSVDPEPAAERIIDATDCLVTPGLV' A
#
# COMPACT_ATOMS: atom_id res chain seq x y z
N MET A 1 3.48 -14.41 3.27
CA MET A 1 3.47 -14.19 1.82
C MET A 1 2.08 -13.70 1.49
N THR A 2 1.97 -12.59 0.77
CA THR A 2 0.70 -11.94 0.43
C THR A 2 0.37 -12.17 -1.05
N ASP A 3 -0.91 -12.04 -1.43
CA ASP A 3 -1.32 -12.28 -2.82
C ASP A 3 -0.85 -11.14 -3.73
N LEU A 4 -0.98 -9.89 -3.25
CA LEU A 4 -0.65 -8.68 -3.99
C LEU A 4 0.03 -7.64 -3.08
N LEU A 5 1.15 -7.09 -3.55
CA LEU A 5 1.77 -5.89 -2.99
C LEU A 5 1.73 -4.76 -4.01
N ILE A 6 1.19 -3.60 -3.61
CA ILE A 6 1.34 -2.35 -4.35
C ILE A 6 2.36 -1.51 -3.58
N ARG A 7 3.46 -1.11 -4.22
CA ARG A 7 4.58 -0.43 -3.55
C ARG A 7 5.05 0.81 -4.28
N ASN A 8 5.96 1.57 -3.67
CA ASN A 8 6.57 2.77 -4.21
C ASN A 8 5.56 3.87 -4.59
N ALA A 9 4.36 3.86 -4.00
CA ALA A 9 3.38 4.90 -4.27
C ALA A 9 4.00 6.27 -3.94
N ARG A 10 3.87 7.26 -4.84
CA ARG A 10 4.30 8.64 -4.51
C ARG A 10 3.70 9.07 -3.17
N LEU A 11 2.43 8.72 -2.97
CA LEU A 11 1.75 8.83 -1.70
C LEU A 11 0.72 7.71 -1.57
N LEU A 12 0.68 7.04 -0.43
CA LEU A 12 -0.42 6.17 -0.02
C LEU A 12 -1.26 6.93 1.02
N ALA A 13 -2.46 7.34 0.65
CA ALA A 13 -3.41 7.96 1.56
C ALA A 13 -4.24 6.86 2.24
N THR A 14 -4.15 6.72 3.57
CA THR A 14 -4.91 5.67 4.27
C THR A 14 -6.34 6.11 4.61
N VAL A 15 -6.53 7.42 4.82
CA VAL A 15 -7.80 8.00 5.30
C VAL A 15 -8.27 7.32 6.62
N ASP A 16 -7.33 6.79 7.40
CA ASP A 16 -7.61 6.23 8.72
C ASP A 16 -7.94 7.33 9.75
N PRO A 17 -8.32 7.00 11.00
CA PRO A 17 -8.68 8.01 11.99
C PRO A 17 -7.58 9.04 12.28
N GLN A 18 -6.32 8.67 12.06
CA GLN A 18 -5.16 9.56 12.21
C GLN A 18 -4.84 10.34 10.93
N ARG A 19 -5.60 10.11 9.84
CA ARG A 19 -5.41 10.73 8.52
C ARG A 19 -3.98 10.57 8.02
N ARG A 20 -3.40 9.38 8.20
CA ARG A 20 -2.02 9.15 7.79
C ARG A 20 -1.87 9.22 6.27
N GLU A 21 -0.77 9.82 5.86
CA GLU A 21 -0.27 9.81 4.50
C GLU A 21 1.14 9.21 4.52
N LEU A 22 1.40 8.24 3.65
CA LEU A 22 2.62 7.45 3.65
C LEU A 22 3.39 7.68 2.33
N PRO A 23 4.33 8.64 2.27
CA PRO A 23 5.17 8.86 1.10
C PRO A 23 6.02 7.63 0.79
N GLY A 24 6.08 7.22 -0.48
CA GLY A 24 6.77 5.99 -0.90
C GLY A 24 6.15 4.72 -0.33
N GLY A 25 4.92 4.80 0.20
CA GLY A 25 4.28 3.73 0.94
C GLY A 25 3.83 2.55 0.10
N TRP A 26 3.39 1.51 0.81
CA TRP A 26 2.94 0.25 0.23
C TRP A 26 1.70 -0.30 0.94
N VAL A 27 0.93 -1.13 0.22
CA VAL A 27 -0.23 -1.86 0.74
C VAL A 27 -0.16 -3.32 0.30
N ALA A 28 -0.37 -4.23 1.25
CA ALA A 28 -0.40 -5.68 1.05
C ALA A 28 -1.83 -6.21 1.14
N ILE A 29 -2.20 -7.11 0.24
CA ILE A 29 -3.55 -7.64 0.08
C ILE A 29 -3.50 -9.17 0.07
N THR A 30 -4.23 -9.78 0.99
CA THR A 30 -4.35 -11.24 1.14
C THR A 30 -5.82 -11.62 1.22
N GLY A 31 -6.27 -12.58 0.41
CA GLY A 31 -7.66 -13.01 0.33
C GLY A 31 -8.64 -11.92 -0.12
N GLY A 32 -8.16 -10.89 -0.83
CA GLY A 32 -8.97 -9.74 -1.23
C GLY A 32 -9.17 -8.68 -0.13
N PHE A 33 -8.51 -8.82 1.02
CA PHE A 33 -8.53 -7.86 2.11
C PHE A 33 -7.19 -7.17 2.26
N VAL A 34 -7.19 -5.91 2.67
CA VAL A 34 -5.96 -5.20 3.06
C VAL A 34 -5.43 -5.85 4.36
N GLU A 35 -4.28 -6.49 4.27
CA GLU A 35 -3.61 -7.16 5.39
C GLU A 35 -2.72 -6.18 6.17
N ALA A 36 -1.97 -5.33 5.45
CA ALA A 36 -1.06 -4.37 6.03
C ALA A 36 -0.80 -3.17 5.11
N VAL A 37 -0.38 -2.06 5.71
CA VAL A 37 0.15 -0.88 5.02
C VAL A 37 1.43 -0.42 5.71
N GLY A 38 2.36 0.16 4.96
CA GLY A 38 3.62 0.68 5.49
C GLY A 38 4.18 1.86 4.69
N THR A 39 5.16 2.52 5.28
CA THR A 39 5.96 3.59 4.66
C THR A 39 7.12 3.00 3.85
N SER A 40 7.86 3.86 3.14
CA SER A 40 9.04 3.46 2.37
C SER A 40 10.20 2.89 3.20
N VAL A 41 10.18 3.07 4.53
CA VAL A 41 11.22 2.55 5.44
C VAL A 41 10.78 1.30 6.18
N ASP A 42 9.50 0.95 6.10
CA ASP A 42 8.96 -0.26 6.70
C ASP A 42 9.26 -1.48 5.79
N PRO A 43 9.57 -2.64 6.37
CA PRO A 43 9.87 -3.83 5.58
C PRO A 43 8.66 -4.29 4.76
N GLU A 44 8.87 -4.50 3.45
CA GLU A 44 7.85 -5.03 2.55
C GLU A 44 7.69 -6.56 2.74
N PRO A 45 6.45 -7.08 2.79
CA PRO A 45 6.24 -8.52 2.79
C PRO A 45 6.53 -9.11 1.40
N ALA A 46 6.99 -10.37 1.35
CA ALA A 46 7.06 -11.10 0.10
C ALA A 46 5.64 -11.31 -0.48
N ALA A 47 5.48 -11.10 -1.79
CA ALA A 47 4.19 -11.17 -2.47
C ALA A 47 4.26 -12.02 -3.75
N GLU A 48 3.16 -12.69 -4.10
CA GLU A 48 3.05 -13.44 -5.36
C GLU A 48 3.03 -12.50 -6.57
N ARG A 49 2.33 -11.36 -6.44
CA ARG A 49 2.27 -10.32 -7.45
C ARG A 49 2.67 -8.97 -6.86
N ILE A 50 3.49 -8.23 -7.61
CA ILE A 50 3.90 -6.88 -7.24
C ILE A 50 3.46 -5.90 -8.32
N ILE A 51 2.89 -4.77 -7.90
CA ILE A 51 2.63 -3.60 -8.75
C ILE A 51 3.50 -2.45 -8.23
N ASP A 52 4.31 -1.89 -9.12
CA ASP A 52 5.04 -0.67 -8.84
C ASP A 52 4.16 0.55 -9.15
N ALA A 53 3.88 1.36 -8.13
CA ALA A 53 3.05 2.55 -8.21
C ALA A 53 3.88 3.84 -8.13
N THR A 54 5.14 3.80 -8.57
CA THR A 54 5.98 5.00 -8.69
C THR A 54 5.21 6.12 -9.41
N ASP A 55 5.30 7.33 -8.86
CA ASP A 55 4.61 8.54 -9.30
C ASP A 55 3.06 8.53 -9.22
N CYS A 56 2.45 7.43 -8.77
CA CYS A 56 1.02 7.33 -8.55
C CYS A 56 0.61 7.68 -7.11
N LEU A 57 -0.60 8.23 -6.98
CA LEU A 57 -1.31 8.33 -5.71
C LEU A 57 -2.14 7.04 -5.53
N VAL A 58 -1.97 6.36 -4.40
CA VAL A 58 -2.81 5.23 -3.99
C VAL A 58 -3.80 5.71 -2.93
N THR A 59 -5.09 5.45 -3.15
CA THR A 59 -6.20 5.88 -2.28
C THR A 59 -7.19 4.75 -2.06
N PRO A 60 -8.03 4.82 -1.02
CA PRO A 60 -9.21 3.99 -0.93
C PRO A 60 -10.11 4.20 -2.16
N GLY A 61 -10.86 3.16 -2.54
CA GLY A 61 -11.83 3.26 -3.63
C GLY A 61 -12.86 4.36 -3.35
N LEU A 62 -13.14 5.16 -4.38
CA LEU A 62 -14.15 6.21 -4.30
C LEU A 62 -15.56 5.59 -4.25
N VAL A 63 -16.47 6.24 -3.51
CA VAL A 63 -17.89 5.89 -3.41
C VAL A 63 -18.73 7.04 -3.96
#